data_AF-A0A8B9D6E0-F1
#
_entry.id   AF-A0A8B9D6E0-F1
#
_cell.length_a   1.000
_cell.length_b   1.000
_cell.length_c   1.000
_cell.angle_alpha   90.00
_cell.angle_beta   90.00
_cell.angle_gamma   90.00
#
_symmetry.space_group_name_H-M   'P 1'
#
loop_
_entity.id
_entity.type
_entity.pdbx_description
1 polymer ?
#
loop_
_entity_poly.entity_id
_entity_poly.type
_entity_poly.pdbx_seq_one_letter_code
_entity_poly.pdbx_strand_id
1 'polypeptide(L)'
;CLNLPLTPSLGVTEPRISCSGELELKTTLRELVVYLIFLITLCLVTFGMVSTNMYYLNEVMSRLFLERSSAEDHGIDFESIRNMADFWKFAEGPLLDGLSWDKWYGNTTSALQENTSHIYYENLLLGVAQVRQLKVRNNTCSIYPYFQNFTKDCYSTYHYIAEDKSDFGLKNGSEWKYTSARSLSPWYWGAAGFYSSGGFMFTLPKSKEESREKLEFLRQNGWLTRGTRVVFIDFSTYNANVNLFCIIRLVVEFPATGGAITSSRIYSVKLLRYISFYDYFLASCEIAFCLFIVTFIIQEMIEIKKLKMAYFRTVWNWLDLLLVAVSILAIGFNIYRTMAVSLLMEKLLSAENIYPDFYFLAFWQILYDNMIAVSVFFAFMKIFKYVSFNKTMTQLSSTLSRCAGNICGFAVMFFIIFFAYAQLGYLVFGPQVEDFSTFLNCMYAIF
;
A
#
# COMPACT_ATOMS: atom_id res chain seq x y z
N CYS A 1 31.31 -45.07 -3.94
CA CYS A 1 31.23 -46.35 -4.66
C CYS A 1 32.21 -47.34 -4.06
N LEU A 2 31.76 -48.60 -3.93
CA LEU A 2 32.45 -49.84 -3.55
C LEU A 2 32.96 -50.03 -2.10
N ASN A 3 32.41 -51.08 -1.48
CA ASN A 3 33.03 -51.89 -0.43
C ASN A 3 33.56 -53.19 -1.06
N LEU A 4 34.78 -53.60 -0.69
CA LEU A 4 35.23 -54.97 -0.35
C LEU A 4 36.73 -54.90 0.07
N PRO A 5 37.24 -55.87 0.86
CA PRO A 5 38.14 -55.64 1.98
C PRO A 5 39.52 -56.30 1.78
N LEU A 6 40.48 -56.03 2.67
CA LEU A 6 41.38 -57.03 3.30
C LEU A 6 42.51 -56.36 4.12
N THR A 7 42.52 -56.78 5.39
CA THR A 7 43.64 -57.02 6.33
C THR A 7 44.58 -55.91 6.87
N PRO A 8 45.10 -56.10 8.11
CA PRO A 8 45.64 -55.04 8.95
C PRO A 8 47.17 -55.06 9.00
N SER A 9 47.82 -53.90 8.94
CA SER A 9 49.13 -53.72 9.60
C SER A 9 49.51 -52.25 9.76
N LEU A 10 49.97 -51.96 10.98
CA LEU A 10 50.87 -50.90 11.42
C LEU A 10 50.76 -49.51 10.77
N GLY A 11 50.08 -48.62 11.50
CA GLY A 11 50.75 -47.45 12.10
C GLY A 11 51.48 -46.49 11.17
N VAL A 12 50.72 -45.65 10.47
CA VAL A 12 50.99 -44.20 10.36
C VAL A 12 49.63 -43.51 10.28
N THR A 13 49.23 -42.82 11.34
CA THR A 13 48.04 -41.96 11.32
C THR A 13 48.40 -40.68 10.58
N GLU A 14 48.28 -40.68 9.26
CA GLU A 14 48.22 -39.45 8.48
C GLU A 14 46.97 -38.63 8.89
N PRO A 15 47.06 -37.29 8.93
CA PRO A 15 45.97 -36.45 9.39
C PRO A 15 44.85 -36.39 8.35
N ARG A 16 43.89 -37.33 8.42
CA ARG A 16 42.64 -37.32 7.64
C ARG A 16 41.72 -36.11 7.91
N ILE A 17 42.09 -35.23 8.83
CA ILE A 17 41.28 -34.09 9.28
C ILE A 17 41.39 -32.89 8.31
N SER A 18 42.48 -32.76 7.55
CA SER A 18 42.71 -31.62 6.64
C SER A 18 41.75 -31.60 5.43
N CYS A 19 41.43 -32.77 4.87
CA CYS A 19 40.64 -32.88 3.63
C CYS A 19 39.14 -32.58 3.85
N SER A 20 38.60 -32.86 5.05
CA SER A 20 37.21 -32.53 5.41
C SER A 20 36.99 -31.03 5.48
N GLY A 21 37.93 -30.30 6.12
CA GLY A 21 37.83 -28.85 6.27
C GLY A 21 37.94 -28.10 4.95
N GLU A 22 38.84 -28.51 4.05
CA GLU A 22 38.94 -27.91 2.71
C GLU A 22 37.71 -28.20 1.85
N LEU A 23 37.13 -29.41 1.95
CA LEU A 23 35.91 -29.77 1.22
C LEU A 23 34.71 -28.96 1.70
N GLU A 24 34.52 -28.86 3.02
CA GLU A 24 33.46 -28.06 3.66
C GLU A 24 33.61 -26.57 3.33
N LEU A 25 34.84 -26.05 3.30
CA LEU A 25 35.12 -24.67 2.94
C LEU A 25 34.80 -24.39 1.46
N LYS A 26 35.11 -25.34 0.57
CA LYS A 26 34.81 -25.22 -0.86
C LYS A 26 33.31 -25.32 -1.16
N THR A 27 32.57 -26.21 -0.49
CA THR A 27 31.12 -26.33 -0.68
C THR A 27 30.38 -25.09 -0.20
N THR A 28 30.79 -24.56 0.95
CA THR A 28 30.14 -23.39 1.57
C THR A 28 30.47 -22.09 0.84
N LEU A 29 31.70 -21.92 0.36
CA LEU A 29 32.05 -20.81 -0.51
C LEU A 29 31.24 -20.83 -1.82
N ARG A 30 31.06 -22.02 -2.40
CA ARG A 30 30.22 -22.18 -3.60
C ARG A 30 28.77 -21.79 -3.31
N GLU A 31 28.20 -22.24 -2.20
CA GLU A 31 26.84 -21.86 -1.78
C GLU A 31 26.70 -20.36 -1.55
N LEU A 32 27.70 -19.72 -0.92
CA LEU A 32 27.73 -18.27 -0.75
C LEU A 32 27.75 -17.54 -2.09
N VAL A 33 28.57 -17.98 -3.05
CA VAL A 33 28.62 -17.35 -4.39
C VAL A 33 27.28 -17.46 -5.11
N VAL A 34 26.65 -18.64 -5.09
CA VAL A 34 25.30 -18.83 -5.67
C VAL A 34 24.29 -17.93 -4.96
N TYR A 35 24.35 -17.83 -3.64
CA TYR A 35 23.45 -16.97 -2.87
C TYR A 35 23.66 -15.48 -3.15
N LEU A 36 24.89 -15.02 -3.34
CA LEU A 36 25.19 -13.65 -3.72
C LEU A 36 24.65 -13.32 -5.12
N ILE A 37 24.76 -14.23 -6.08
CA ILE A 37 24.17 -14.06 -7.42
C ILE A 37 22.64 -13.97 -7.31
N PHE A 38 22.01 -14.83 -6.49
CA PHE A 38 20.58 -14.75 -6.21
C PHE A 38 20.21 -13.40 -5.60
N LEU A 39 20.96 -12.91 -4.60
CA LEU A 39 20.70 -11.64 -3.93
C LEU A 39 20.82 -10.46 -4.89
N ILE A 40 21.84 -10.46 -5.76
CA ILE A 40 21.99 -9.45 -6.82
C ILE A 40 20.79 -9.50 -7.77
N THR A 41 20.37 -10.69 -8.18
CA THR A 41 19.20 -10.87 -9.06
C THR A 41 17.92 -10.34 -8.40
N LEU A 42 17.70 -10.65 -7.12
CA LEU A 42 16.57 -10.14 -6.34
C LEU A 42 16.62 -8.61 -6.24
N CYS A 43 17.79 -8.02 -5.97
CA CYS A 43 17.95 -6.56 -5.93
C CYS A 43 17.65 -5.93 -7.30
N LEU A 44 18.13 -6.51 -8.40
CA LEU A 44 17.85 -6.00 -9.74
C LEU A 44 16.35 -6.02 -10.06
N VAL A 45 15.65 -7.11 -9.74
CA VAL A 45 14.20 -7.23 -9.98
C VAL A 45 13.41 -6.23 -9.14
N THR A 46 13.79 -6.02 -7.88
CA THR A 46 13.08 -5.12 -6.95
C THR A 46 13.37 -3.65 -7.22
N PHE A 47 14.64 -3.26 -7.34
CA PHE A 47 15.01 -1.88 -7.67
C PHE A 47 14.66 -1.50 -9.10
N GLY A 48 14.67 -2.43 -10.07
CA GLY A 48 14.26 -2.15 -11.44
C GLY A 48 12.79 -1.75 -11.59
N MET A 49 11.95 -2.07 -10.59
CA MET A 49 10.54 -1.70 -10.54
C MET A 49 10.27 -0.34 -9.90
N VAL A 50 11.19 0.16 -9.08
CA VAL A 50 11.05 1.42 -8.34
C VAL A 50 11.95 2.48 -8.99
N SER A 51 11.37 3.60 -9.42
CA SER A 51 12.13 4.69 -10.02
C SER A 51 12.01 5.97 -9.19
N THR A 52 13.04 6.81 -9.20
CA THR A 52 13.01 8.13 -8.55
C THR A 52 11.90 9.03 -9.11
N ASN A 53 11.51 8.83 -10.37
CA ASN A 53 10.41 9.54 -11.01
C ASN A 53 9.06 9.29 -10.31
N MET A 54 8.87 8.13 -9.67
CA MET A 54 7.66 7.85 -8.87
C MET A 54 7.53 8.80 -7.68
N TYR A 55 8.66 9.15 -7.04
CA TYR A 55 8.66 10.10 -5.92
C TYR A 55 8.26 11.50 -6.42
N TYR A 56 8.92 12.01 -7.46
CA TYR A 56 8.62 13.34 -7.99
C TYR A 56 7.19 13.44 -8.54
N LEU A 57 6.68 12.39 -9.19
CA LEU A 57 5.30 12.38 -9.68
C LEU A 57 4.30 12.44 -8.51
N ASN A 58 4.51 11.65 -7.46
CA ASN A 58 3.66 11.71 -6.26
C ASN A 58 3.72 13.09 -5.60
N GLU A 59 4.91 13.67 -5.46
CA GLU A 59 5.13 14.97 -4.83
C GLU A 59 4.43 16.09 -5.60
N VAL A 60 4.58 16.13 -6.93
CA VAL A 60 3.95 17.17 -7.77
C VAL A 60 2.42 17.05 -7.74
N MET A 61 1.88 15.83 -7.76
CA MET A 61 0.43 15.60 -7.62
C MET A 61 -0.06 15.94 -6.21
N SER A 62 0.73 15.65 -5.18
CA SER A 62 0.45 16.02 -3.80
C SER A 62 0.31 17.54 -3.66
N ARG A 63 1.31 18.30 -4.14
CA ARG A 63 1.28 19.76 -4.07
C ARG A 63 0.14 20.37 -4.86
N LEU A 64 -0.23 19.79 -6.01
CA LEU A 64 -1.32 20.30 -6.83
C LEU A 64 -2.70 20.20 -6.15
N PHE A 65 -2.97 19.08 -5.47
CA PHE A 65 -4.30 18.80 -4.93
C PHE A 65 -4.43 19.01 -3.43
N LEU A 66 -3.32 18.99 -2.69
CA LEU A 66 -3.32 19.14 -1.23
C LEU A 66 -2.93 20.54 -0.78
N GLU A 67 -1.93 21.13 -1.44
CA GLU A 67 -1.35 22.42 -1.08
C GLU A 67 -1.88 23.57 -1.94
N ARG A 68 -1.73 24.80 -1.43
CA ARG A 68 -2.17 26.01 -2.12
C ARG A 68 -1.18 26.44 -3.20
N SER A 69 -1.69 26.79 -4.38
CA SER A 69 -0.89 27.28 -5.50
C SER A 69 -0.52 28.77 -5.40
N SER A 70 -1.23 29.62 -4.64
CA SER A 70 -0.81 31.01 -4.35
C SER A 70 -1.52 31.67 -3.15
N ALA A 71 -0.85 32.64 -2.51
CA ALA A 71 -1.37 33.39 -1.34
C ALA A 71 -2.51 34.37 -1.66
N GLU A 72 -2.74 34.69 -2.94
CA GLU A 72 -3.74 35.68 -3.38
C GLU A 72 -5.11 35.07 -3.76
N ASP A 73 -5.19 33.74 -3.93
CA ASP A 73 -6.41 33.08 -4.34
C ASP A 73 -7.31 32.79 -3.12
N HIS A 74 -8.55 33.27 -3.06
CA HIS A 74 -9.45 33.11 -1.89
C HIS A 74 -9.95 31.66 -1.65
N GLY A 75 -9.28 30.66 -2.24
CA GLY A 75 -9.60 29.24 -2.16
C GLY A 75 -9.32 28.57 -0.80
N ILE A 76 -9.88 27.38 -0.63
CA ILE A 76 -9.71 26.49 0.53
C ILE A 76 -8.79 25.34 0.11
N ASP A 77 -7.75 25.08 0.90
CA ASP A 77 -6.82 23.98 0.68
C ASP A 77 -7.45 22.66 1.15
N PHE A 78 -7.08 21.53 0.55
CA PHE A 78 -7.67 20.25 0.93
C PHE A 78 -7.47 19.93 2.41
N GLU A 79 -6.25 20.13 2.93
CA GLU A 79 -5.93 19.89 4.35
C GLU A 79 -6.65 20.84 5.30
N SER A 80 -7.14 21.97 4.80
CA SER A 80 -7.84 22.99 5.59
C SER A 80 -9.36 22.77 5.68
N ILE A 81 -9.91 21.73 5.04
CA ILE A 81 -11.34 21.44 5.04
C ILE A 81 -11.78 21.04 6.46
N ARG A 82 -12.65 21.86 7.09
CA ARG A 82 -13.15 21.61 8.45
C ARG A 82 -14.64 21.29 8.51
N ASN A 83 -15.39 21.59 7.46
CA ASN A 83 -16.84 21.39 7.43
C ASN A 83 -17.33 20.99 6.02
N MET A 84 -18.61 20.61 5.91
CA MET A 84 -19.21 20.21 4.63
C MET A 84 -19.27 21.34 3.59
N ALA A 85 -19.37 22.60 4.01
CA ALA A 85 -19.40 23.74 3.09
C ALA A 85 -18.01 24.00 2.49
N ASP A 86 -16.95 23.82 3.28
CA ASP A 86 -15.57 23.91 2.83
C ASP A 86 -15.25 22.80 1.81
N PHE A 87 -15.76 21.59 2.04
CA PHE A 87 -15.68 20.51 1.06
C PHE A 87 -16.29 20.90 -0.30
N TRP A 88 -17.49 21.50 -0.30
CA TRP A 88 -18.12 21.92 -1.56
C TRP A 88 -17.33 23.04 -2.26
N LYS A 89 -16.79 24.01 -1.50
CA LYS A 89 -15.92 25.05 -2.06
C LYS A 89 -14.65 24.47 -2.68
N PHE A 90 -14.04 23.48 -2.03
CA PHE A 90 -12.89 22.75 -2.57
C PHE A 90 -13.27 21.98 -3.85
N ALA A 91 -14.40 21.26 -3.82
CA ALA A 91 -14.85 20.44 -4.93
C ALA A 91 -15.27 21.27 -6.16
N GLU A 92 -15.90 22.43 -5.99
CA GLU A 92 -16.36 23.32 -7.07
C GLU A 92 -15.27 24.22 -7.65
N GLY A 93 -14.17 24.43 -6.92
CA GLY A 93 -13.04 25.29 -7.29
C GLY A 93 -11.74 24.49 -7.47
N PRO A 94 -10.85 24.46 -6.46
CA PRO A 94 -9.49 23.88 -6.58
C PRO A 94 -9.42 22.49 -7.20
N LEU A 95 -10.37 21.60 -6.88
CA LEU A 95 -10.39 20.26 -7.46
C LEU A 95 -10.60 20.27 -8.98
N LEU A 96 -11.59 21.04 -9.47
CA LEU A 96 -11.87 21.14 -10.90
C LEU A 96 -10.76 21.90 -11.63
N ASP A 97 -10.21 22.94 -11.00
CA ASP A 97 -9.07 23.69 -11.53
C ASP A 97 -7.83 22.80 -11.67
N GLY A 98 -7.61 21.87 -10.73
CA GLY A 98 -6.53 20.89 -10.79
C GLY A 98 -6.75 19.79 -11.84
N LEU A 99 -8.00 19.36 -12.06
CA LEU A 99 -8.34 18.31 -13.03
C LEU A 99 -8.40 18.80 -14.49
N SER A 100 -8.81 20.05 -14.72
CA SER A 100 -9.03 20.63 -16.05
C SER A 100 -8.06 21.77 -16.34
N TRP A 101 -7.03 21.47 -17.12
CA TRP A 101 -5.99 22.41 -17.55
C TRP A 101 -6.21 22.84 -19.00
N ASP A 102 -7.03 23.87 -19.22
CA ASP A 102 -7.50 24.23 -20.56
C ASP A 102 -6.66 25.31 -21.25
N LYS A 103 -5.67 25.88 -20.54
CA LYS A 103 -4.88 27.03 -21.01
C LYS A 103 -3.40 26.68 -21.12
N TRP A 104 -2.81 26.88 -22.30
CA TRP A 104 -1.36 26.92 -22.50
C TRP A 104 -0.82 28.32 -22.15
N TYR A 105 0.49 28.55 -22.31
CA TYR A 105 1.07 29.88 -22.25
C TYR A 105 0.37 30.83 -23.26
N GLY A 106 -0.25 31.90 -22.74
CA GLY A 106 -1.14 32.79 -23.49
C GLY A 106 -2.57 32.23 -23.56
N ASN A 107 -3.59 33.09 -23.51
CA ASN A 107 -5.02 32.74 -23.55
C ASN A 107 -5.49 32.03 -24.86
N THR A 108 -4.58 31.42 -25.61
CA THR A 108 -4.90 30.51 -26.71
C THR A 108 -5.24 29.14 -26.14
N THR A 109 -6.52 28.78 -26.24
CA THR A 109 -6.98 27.41 -26.08
C THR A 109 -6.32 26.54 -27.15
N SER A 110 -5.58 25.53 -26.73
CA SER A 110 -4.95 24.58 -27.66
C SER A 110 -6.05 23.81 -28.38
N ALA A 111 -6.17 23.97 -29.71
CA ALA A 111 -7.13 23.26 -30.56
C ALA A 111 -6.93 21.73 -30.59
N LEU A 112 -5.93 21.20 -29.88
CA LEU A 112 -5.63 19.77 -29.71
C LEU A 112 -6.43 19.10 -28.57
N GLN A 113 -7.33 19.84 -27.91
CA GLN A 113 -7.82 19.51 -26.57
C GLN A 113 -9.35 19.38 -26.47
N GLU A 114 -10.01 18.90 -27.53
CA GLU A 114 -11.49 18.82 -27.50
C GLU A 114 -12.03 17.71 -26.57
N ASN A 115 -11.23 16.74 -26.10
CA ASN A 115 -11.75 15.62 -25.28
C ASN A 115 -10.81 15.02 -24.21
N THR A 116 -9.56 15.48 -24.08
CA THR A 116 -8.57 14.93 -23.14
C THR A 116 -7.98 16.01 -22.25
N SER A 117 -8.14 15.87 -20.94
CA SER A 117 -7.50 16.76 -19.97
C SER A 117 -6.11 16.25 -19.61
N HIS A 118 -5.12 17.14 -19.73
CA HIS A 118 -3.73 16.87 -19.38
C HIS A 118 -3.31 17.74 -18.20
N ILE A 119 -3.10 17.13 -17.05
CA ILE A 119 -2.64 17.81 -15.83
C ILE A 119 -1.14 18.12 -15.99
N TYR A 120 -0.76 19.39 -15.76
CA TYR A 120 0.57 19.91 -16.07
C TYR A 120 1.02 19.61 -17.51
N TYR A 121 0.07 19.51 -18.44
CA TYR A 121 0.30 19.23 -19.87
C TYR A 121 0.88 17.84 -20.21
N GLU A 122 1.50 17.15 -19.27
CA GLU A 122 2.17 15.85 -19.49
C GLU A 122 1.37 14.66 -18.96
N ASN A 123 0.54 14.86 -17.92
CA ASN A 123 -0.17 13.77 -17.26
C ASN A 123 -1.60 13.67 -17.79
N LEU A 124 -1.90 12.63 -18.57
CA LEU A 124 -3.24 12.37 -19.08
C LEU A 124 -4.17 11.92 -17.95
N LEU A 125 -5.33 12.56 -17.79
CA LEU A 125 -6.40 12.04 -16.92
C LEU A 125 -7.05 10.81 -17.57
N LEU A 126 -7.08 9.69 -16.86
CA LEU A 126 -7.67 8.45 -17.34
C LEU A 126 -9.14 8.34 -16.95
N GLY A 127 -10.02 8.34 -17.95
CA GLY A 127 -11.46 8.26 -17.75
C GLY A 127 -12.00 9.55 -17.13
N VAL A 128 -12.68 9.41 -15.99
CA VAL A 128 -13.30 10.51 -15.24
C VAL A 128 -13.08 10.34 -13.75
N ALA A 129 -13.08 11.45 -13.00
CA ALA A 129 -13.05 11.40 -11.55
C ALA A 129 -14.38 10.87 -10.98
N GLN A 130 -14.30 10.09 -9.92
CA GLN A 130 -15.45 9.51 -9.23
C GLN A 130 -15.50 9.98 -7.79
N VAL A 131 -16.67 10.44 -7.35
CA VAL A 131 -16.93 10.79 -5.96
C VAL A 131 -17.84 9.72 -5.36
N ARG A 132 -17.46 9.18 -4.20
CA ARG A 132 -18.17 8.12 -3.50
C ARG A 132 -18.41 8.51 -2.04
N GLN A 133 -19.58 8.22 -1.52
CA GLN A 133 -19.98 8.57 -0.16
C GLN A 133 -20.56 7.37 0.58
N LEU A 134 -20.27 7.30 1.89
CA LEU A 134 -20.92 6.40 2.83
C LEU A 134 -21.77 7.16 3.84
N LYS A 135 -22.92 6.58 4.15
CA LYS A 135 -23.93 7.14 5.04
C LYS A 135 -24.35 6.14 6.10
N VAL A 136 -24.80 6.66 7.23
CA VAL A 136 -25.35 5.90 8.34
C VAL A 136 -26.86 6.15 8.42
N ARG A 137 -27.62 5.10 8.76
CA ARG A 137 -29.08 5.16 8.89
C ARG A 137 -29.50 6.13 10.00
N ASN A 138 -30.70 6.68 9.85
CA ASN A 138 -31.28 7.50 10.90
C ASN A 138 -31.58 6.67 12.15
N ASN A 139 -31.46 7.29 13.32
CA ASN A 139 -31.73 6.72 14.65
C ASN A 139 -30.94 5.45 14.96
N THR A 140 -29.66 5.49 14.62
CA THR A 140 -28.69 4.41 14.91
C THR A 140 -28.07 4.51 16.30
N CYS A 141 -28.31 5.62 17.01
CA CYS A 141 -27.92 5.80 18.40
C CYS A 141 -29.12 6.10 19.31
N SER A 142 -29.00 5.69 20.57
CA SER A 142 -29.99 5.93 21.60
C SER A 142 -29.81 7.31 22.21
N ILE A 143 -30.83 8.16 22.08
CA ILE A 143 -30.87 9.47 22.73
C ILE A 143 -31.42 9.31 24.15
N TYR A 144 -30.71 9.86 25.14
CA TYR A 144 -31.14 9.80 26.54
C TYR A 144 -32.49 10.53 26.72
N PRO A 145 -33.44 10.00 27.53
CA PRO A 145 -34.82 10.54 27.62
C PRO A 145 -34.94 12.05 27.85
N TYR A 146 -34.08 12.65 28.69
CA TYR A 146 -34.09 14.09 28.95
C TYR A 146 -33.87 14.96 27.69
N PHE A 147 -33.16 14.44 26.68
CA PHE A 147 -32.83 15.19 25.46
C PHE A 147 -33.70 14.85 24.25
N GLN A 148 -34.62 13.89 24.37
CA GLN A 148 -35.48 13.46 23.25
C GLN A 148 -36.39 14.58 22.73
N ASN A 149 -36.77 15.53 23.59
CA ASN A 149 -37.56 16.70 23.17
C ASN A 149 -36.75 17.67 22.31
N PHE A 150 -35.42 17.72 22.46
CA PHE A 150 -34.54 18.65 21.76
C PHE A 150 -33.93 18.06 20.49
N THR A 151 -33.76 16.74 20.42
CA THR A 151 -33.16 16.07 19.27
C THR A 151 -33.89 14.77 19.02
N LYS A 152 -34.46 14.64 17.81
CA LYS A 152 -35.19 13.45 17.38
C LYS A 152 -34.34 12.50 16.53
N ASP A 153 -33.34 13.04 15.84
CA ASP A 153 -32.48 12.30 14.91
C ASP A 153 -31.08 12.08 15.49
N CYS A 154 -30.63 10.83 15.47
CA CYS A 154 -29.31 10.43 15.97
C CYS A 154 -28.54 9.59 14.93
N TYR A 155 -27.31 10.00 14.64
CA TYR A 155 -26.42 9.27 13.73
C TYR A 155 -25.17 8.83 14.49
N SER A 156 -24.96 7.51 14.61
CA SER A 156 -23.80 6.96 15.31
C SER A 156 -22.52 7.03 14.48
N THR A 157 -21.40 6.59 15.06
CA THR A 157 -20.15 6.32 14.33
C THR A 157 -20.37 5.30 13.22
N TYR A 158 -19.52 5.34 12.18
CA TYR A 158 -19.65 4.38 11.09
C TYR A 158 -19.42 2.95 11.58
N HIS A 159 -20.40 2.10 11.34
CA HIS A 159 -20.28 0.65 11.44
C HIS A 159 -20.97 0.04 10.22
N TYR A 160 -20.43 -1.06 9.69
CA TYR A 160 -21.01 -1.73 8.53
C TYR A 160 -22.50 -2.11 8.73
N ILE A 161 -22.88 -2.47 9.96
CA ILE A 161 -24.28 -2.78 10.30
C ILE A 161 -25.16 -1.52 10.30
N ALA A 162 -24.60 -0.36 10.65
CA ALA A 162 -25.33 0.91 10.70
C ALA A 162 -25.40 1.61 9.34
N GLU A 163 -24.69 1.10 8.32
CA GLU A 163 -24.64 1.65 6.97
C GLU A 163 -26.02 1.74 6.32
N ASP A 164 -26.30 2.89 5.71
CA ASP A 164 -27.55 3.13 4.99
C ASP A 164 -27.43 2.67 3.53
N LYS A 165 -28.25 1.69 3.19
CA LYS A 165 -28.33 1.10 1.85
C LYS A 165 -29.60 1.50 1.10
N SER A 166 -30.41 2.38 1.69
CA SER A 166 -31.67 2.83 1.09
C SER A 166 -31.47 4.05 0.18
N ASP A 167 -32.21 4.09 -0.93
CA ASP A 167 -32.17 5.21 -1.86
C ASP A 167 -32.63 6.51 -1.19
N PHE A 168 -31.93 7.62 -1.42
CA PHE A 168 -32.17 8.90 -0.73
C PHE A 168 -32.33 10.10 -1.69
N GLY A 169 -32.72 11.25 -1.14
CA GLY A 169 -32.85 12.49 -1.91
C GLY A 169 -33.87 12.38 -3.03
N LEU A 170 -33.48 12.77 -4.25
CA LEU A 170 -34.37 12.79 -5.42
C LEU A 170 -34.72 11.39 -5.96
N LYS A 171 -33.98 10.34 -5.57
CA LYS A 171 -34.14 8.94 -6.04
C LYS A 171 -34.06 8.73 -7.56
N ASN A 172 -33.79 9.80 -8.31
CA ASN A 172 -33.66 9.81 -9.76
C ASN A 172 -32.18 9.81 -10.11
N GLY A 173 -31.72 8.79 -10.84
CA GLY A 173 -30.31 8.63 -11.22
C GLY A 173 -29.57 7.60 -10.37
N SER A 174 -28.38 7.23 -10.81
CA SER A 174 -27.50 6.31 -10.08
C SER A 174 -26.85 6.97 -8.86
N GLU A 175 -26.76 8.29 -8.85
CA GLU A 175 -26.10 9.09 -7.81
C GLU A 175 -26.77 8.98 -6.42
N TRP A 176 -28.05 8.62 -6.42
CA TRP A 176 -28.90 8.51 -5.24
C TRP A 176 -29.20 7.07 -4.83
N LYS A 177 -28.71 6.10 -5.61
CA LYS A 177 -28.90 4.66 -5.39
C LYS A 177 -27.66 4.03 -4.79
N TYR A 178 -27.88 3.15 -3.83
CA TYR A 178 -26.77 2.46 -3.17
C TYR A 178 -26.17 1.41 -4.09
N THR A 179 -24.86 1.46 -4.30
CA THR A 179 -24.11 0.46 -5.04
C THR A 179 -23.35 -0.44 -4.07
N SER A 180 -23.57 -1.75 -4.16
CA SER A 180 -22.85 -2.73 -3.34
C SER A 180 -21.41 -2.91 -3.81
N ALA A 181 -20.51 -3.14 -2.86
CA ALA A 181 -19.11 -3.45 -3.16
C ALA A 181 -19.00 -4.77 -3.94
N ARG A 182 -18.02 -4.85 -4.85
CA ARG A 182 -17.60 -6.15 -5.41
C ARG A 182 -17.00 -6.99 -4.29
N SER A 183 -17.21 -8.31 -4.33
CA SER A 183 -16.84 -9.25 -3.27
C SER A 183 -15.38 -9.18 -2.81
N LEU A 184 -14.44 -8.76 -3.66
CA LEU A 184 -13.02 -8.69 -3.35
C LEU A 184 -12.49 -7.29 -3.00
N SER A 185 -13.33 -6.25 -2.96
CA SER A 185 -12.87 -4.86 -2.84
C SER A 185 -12.27 -4.58 -1.45
N PRO A 186 -11.08 -3.97 -1.34
CA PRO A 186 -10.45 -3.69 -0.07
C PRO A 186 -11.20 -2.57 0.66
N TRP A 187 -11.40 -2.77 1.95
CA TRP A 187 -11.95 -1.75 2.84
C TRP A 187 -10.88 -0.69 3.11
N TYR A 188 -11.34 0.54 3.37
CA TYR A 188 -10.45 1.66 3.62
C TYR A 188 -10.28 1.87 5.13
N TRP A 189 -9.03 1.81 5.60
CA TRP A 189 -8.66 2.14 6.97
C TRP A 189 -8.34 3.63 7.07
N GLY A 190 -9.30 4.36 7.63
CA GLY A 190 -9.25 5.80 7.82
C GLY A 190 -8.75 6.22 9.19
N ALA A 191 -8.82 7.52 9.47
CA ALA A 191 -8.44 8.07 10.78
C ALA A 191 -9.54 7.86 11.82
N ALA A 192 -10.81 8.09 11.43
CA ALA A 192 -11.97 8.00 12.29
C ALA A 192 -12.69 6.64 12.25
N GLY A 193 -12.45 5.82 11.23
CA GLY A 193 -13.16 4.55 11.08
C GLY A 193 -12.64 3.63 9.99
N PHE A 194 -13.23 2.43 9.94
CA PHE A 194 -12.95 1.40 8.94
C PHE A 194 -14.13 1.27 7.99
N TYR A 195 -13.95 1.61 6.72
CA TYR A 195 -15.01 1.90 5.77
C TYR A 195 -15.13 0.84 4.67
N SER A 196 -16.37 0.45 4.34
CA SER A 196 -16.63 -0.48 3.24
C SER A 196 -16.40 0.16 1.87
N SER A 197 -16.24 -0.66 0.83
CA SER A 197 -16.02 -0.18 -0.54
C SER A 197 -17.31 0.17 -1.29
N GLY A 198 -18.48 -0.02 -0.68
CA GLY A 198 -19.78 0.31 -1.28
C GLY A 198 -20.09 1.81 -1.19
N GLY A 199 -21.35 2.16 -1.48
CA GLY A 199 -21.89 3.48 -1.20
C GLY A 199 -22.66 4.10 -2.35
N PHE A 200 -22.90 5.40 -2.20
CA PHE A 200 -23.51 6.25 -3.22
C PHE A 200 -22.39 6.91 -4.01
N MET A 201 -22.47 6.87 -5.34
CA MET A 201 -21.36 7.31 -6.17
C MET A 201 -21.82 8.01 -7.43
N PHE A 202 -21.05 8.99 -7.85
CA PHE A 202 -21.25 9.72 -9.10
C PHE A 202 -19.92 9.99 -9.77
N THR A 203 -19.94 10.11 -11.09
CA THR A 203 -18.78 10.52 -11.88
C THR A 203 -18.89 11.99 -12.26
N LEU A 204 -17.74 12.66 -12.29
CA LEU A 204 -17.59 14.02 -12.80
C LEU A 204 -17.41 13.97 -14.33
N PRO A 205 -18.20 14.72 -15.11
CA PRO A 205 -17.96 14.90 -16.54
C PRO A 205 -16.54 15.40 -16.86
N LYS A 206 -16.09 15.23 -18.09
CA LYS A 206 -14.77 15.73 -18.52
C LYS A 206 -14.73 17.26 -18.64
N SER A 207 -15.84 17.88 -19.06
CA SER A 207 -15.96 19.33 -19.10
C SER A 207 -15.99 19.89 -17.68
N LYS A 208 -15.23 20.97 -17.48
CA LYS A 208 -15.16 21.70 -16.22
C LYS A 208 -16.49 22.35 -15.87
N GLU A 209 -17.15 22.96 -16.87
CA GLU A 209 -18.44 23.63 -16.73
C GLU A 209 -19.53 22.63 -16.36
N GLU A 210 -19.63 21.51 -17.07
CA GLU A 210 -20.59 20.44 -16.76
C GLU A 210 -20.35 19.83 -15.37
N SER A 211 -19.08 19.65 -14.98
CA SER A 211 -18.73 19.19 -13.63
C SER A 211 -19.15 20.15 -12.55
N ARG A 212 -18.98 21.46 -12.77
CA ARG A 212 -19.42 22.49 -11.83
C ARG A 212 -20.93 22.50 -11.69
N GLU A 213 -21.68 22.48 -12.79
CA GLU A 213 -23.15 22.41 -12.77
C GLU A 213 -23.64 21.16 -12.04
N LYS A 214 -23.01 20.00 -12.27
CA LYS A 214 -23.36 18.75 -11.58
C LYS A 214 -23.10 18.82 -10.08
N LEU A 215 -21.97 19.38 -9.65
CA LEU A 215 -21.65 19.55 -8.24
C LEU A 215 -22.61 20.55 -7.56
N GLU A 216 -22.93 21.66 -8.22
CA GLU A 216 -23.90 22.64 -7.72
C GLU A 216 -25.28 22.01 -7.56
N PHE A 217 -25.72 21.21 -8.54
CA PHE A 217 -26.97 20.46 -8.48
C PHE A 217 -26.99 19.49 -7.29
N LEU A 218 -25.92 18.73 -7.06
CA LEU A 218 -25.83 17.79 -5.93
C LEU A 218 -25.77 18.51 -4.58
N ARG A 219 -25.12 19.67 -4.50
CA ARG A 219 -25.10 20.52 -3.32
C ARG A 219 -26.49 21.06 -2.99
N GLN A 220 -27.19 21.63 -3.97
CA GLN A 220 -28.53 22.20 -3.80
C GLN A 220 -29.56 21.13 -3.37
N ASN A 221 -29.40 19.90 -3.84
CA ASN A 221 -30.27 18.77 -3.48
C ASN A 221 -29.80 17.99 -2.24
N GLY A 222 -28.78 18.47 -1.53
CA GLY A 222 -28.36 17.90 -0.25
C GLY A 222 -27.79 16.48 -0.36
N TRP A 223 -26.91 16.22 -1.33
CA TRP A 223 -26.24 14.92 -1.46
C TRP A 223 -25.42 14.56 -0.20
N LEU A 224 -24.69 15.55 0.33
CA LEU A 224 -24.08 15.46 1.66
C LEU A 224 -25.11 15.81 2.74
N THR A 225 -25.31 14.88 3.66
CA THR A 225 -26.26 15.00 4.78
C THR A 225 -25.55 14.80 6.12
N ARG A 226 -26.18 15.15 7.25
CA ARG A 226 -25.64 14.95 8.61
C ARG A 226 -25.22 13.50 8.91
N GLY A 227 -25.87 12.52 8.29
CA GLY A 227 -25.54 11.09 8.43
C GLY A 227 -24.35 10.62 7.58
N THR A 228 -23.73 11.50 6.80
CA THR A 228 -22.54 11.18 6.01
C THR A 228 -21.34 10.94 6.93
N ARG A 229 -20.52 9.93 6.62
CA ARG A 229 -19.34 9.61 7.43
C ARG A 229 -18.03 9.72 6.68
N VAL A 230 -18.05 9.51 5.37
CA VAL A 230 -16.85 9.68 4.55
C VAL A 230 -17.24 9.95 3.11
N VAL A 231 -16.43 10.77 2.44
CA VAL A 231 -16.46 11.02 1.01
C VAL A 231 -15.07 10.72 0.45
N PHE A 232 -15.05 9.97 -0.64
CA PHE A 232 -13.86 9.62 -1.41
C PHE A 232 -13.92 10.33 -2.75
N ILE A 233 -12.81 10.88 -3.20
CA ILE A 233 -12.63 11.41 -4.55
C ILE A 233 -11.49 10.61 -5.17
N ASP A 234 -11.84 9.79 -6.16
CA ASP A 234 -10.94 8.85 -6.80
C ASP A 234 -10.75 9.21 -8.27
N PHE A 235 -9.50 9.34 -8.69
CA PHE A 235 -9.15 9.52 -10.10
C PHE A 235 -7.75 8.98 -10.38
N SER A 236 -7.46 8.77 -11.66
CA SER A 236 -6.21 8.16 -12.11
C SER A 236 -5.62 8.99 -13.22
N THR A 237 -4.31 9.18 -13.21
CA THR A 237 -3.57 9.86 -14.28
C THR A 237 -2.49 8.94 -14.83
N TYR A 238 -2.07 9.20 -16.06
CA TYR A 238 -0.99 8.48 -16.73
C TYR A 238 0.01 9.47 -17.32
N ASN A 239 1.27 9.33 -16.93
CA ASN A 239 2.37 10.08 -17.50
C ASN A 239 3.02 9.25 -18.62
N ALA A 240 2.89 9.72 -19.86
CA ALA A 240 3.44 9.04 -21.02
C ALA A 240 4.97 9.11 -21.12
N ASN A 241 5.59 10.18 -20.58
CA ASN A 241 7.03 10.42 -20.67
C ASN A 241 7.84 9.37 -19.88
N VAL A 242 7.31 8.96 -18.73
CA VAL A 242 7.97 7.98 -17.83
C VAL A 242 7.22 6.65 -17.71
N ASN A 243 6.08 6.49 -18.40
CA ASN A 243 5.21 5.31 -18.35
C ASN A 243 4.83 4.95 -16.89
N LEU A 244 4.29 5.91 -16.16
CA LEU A 244 3.82 5.74 -14.78
C LEU A 244 2.35 6.12 -14.66
N PHE A 245 1.60 5.31 -13.93
CA PHE A 245 0.23 5.60 -13.52
C PHE A 245 0.27 6.22 -12.13
N CYS A 246 -0.43 7.32 -11.92
CA CYS A 246 -0.62 7.91 -10.60
C CYS A 246 -2.09 7.80 -10.23
N ILE A 247 -2.38 7.03 -9.18
CA ILE A 247 -3.73 6.84 -8.64
C ILE A 247 -3.85 7.74 -7.41
N ILE A 248 -4.88 8.59 -7.41
CA ILE A 248 -5.12 9.57 -6.37
C ILE A 248 -6.47 9.25 -5.72
N ARG A 249 -6.44 9.12 -4.39
CA ARG A 249 -7.63 9.02 -3.54
C ARG A 249 -7.56 10.10 -2.48
N LEU A 250 -8.47 11.07 -2.57
CA LEU A 250 -8.68 12.08 -1.54
C LEU A 250 -9.86 11.65 -0.67
N VAL A 251 -9.71 11.72 0.65
CA VAL A 251 -10.69 11.23 1.61
C VAL A 251 -11.04 12.33 2.60
N VAL A 252 -12.32 12.59 2.76
CA VAL A 252 -12.85 13.52 3.75
C VAL A 252 -13.80 12.77 4.66
N GLU A 253 -13.40 12.60 5.91
CA GLU A 253 -14.14 11.91 6.96
C GLU A 253 -14.92 12.90 7.80
N PHE A 254 -16.19 12.60 8.06
CA PHE A 254 -17.07 13.40 8.89
C PHE A 254 -17.38 12.58 10.15
N PRO A 255 -16.61 12.75 11.24
CA PRO A 255 -16.84 11.98 12.47
C PRO A 255 -18.19 12.32 13.08
N ALA A 256 -18.72 11.43 13.93
CA ALA A 256 -20.03 11.63 14.55
C ALA A 256 -20.09 12.84 15.50
N THR A 257 -18.92 13.32 15.95
CA THR A 257 -18.74 14.57 16.71
C THR A 257 -18.97 15.83 15.88
N GLY A 258 -19.02 15.72 14.55
CA GLY A 258 -19.02 16.85 13.62
C GLY A 258 -17.61 17.24 13.19
N GLY A 259 -17.51 18.27 12.35
CA GLY A 259 -16.25 18.65 11.69
C GLY A 259 -15.89 17.74 10.52
N ALA A 260 -14.69 17.92 9.97
CA ALA A 260 -14.14 17.13 8.88
C ALA A 260 -12.66 16.83 9.15
N ILE A 261 -12.22 15.64 8.76
CA ILE A 261 -10.82 15.19 8.83
C ILE A 261 -10.44 14.76 7.43
N THR A 262 -9.35 15.29 6.91
CA THR A 262 -8.88 15.00 5.55
C THR A 262 -7.70 14.04 5.57
N SER A 263 -7.68 13.12 4.63
CA SER A 263 -6.52 12.27 4.36
C SER A 263 -6.39 12.00 2.87
N SER A 264 -5.18 11.74 2.41
CA SER A 264 -4.89 11.51 0.99
C SER A 264 -4.05 10.25 0.82
N ARG A 265 -4.23 9.58 -0.33
CA ARG A 265 -3.40 8.45 -0.77
C ARG A 265 -3.06 8.66 -2.23
N ILE A 266 -1.78 8.85 -2.52
CA ILE A 266 -1.26 9.07 -3.86
C ILE A 266 -0.25 7.97 -4.15
N TYR A 267 -0.52 7.19 -5.19
CA TYR A 267 0.27 6.01 -5.54
C TYR A 267 0.73 6.05 -6.99
N SER A 268 2.04 6.06 -7.17
CA SER A 268 2.67 5.87 -8.48
C SER A 268 3.00 4.39 -8.70
N VAL A 269 2.48 3.81 -9.78
CA VAL A 269 2.68 2.40 -10.13
C VAL A 269 2.99 2.25 -11.62
N LYS A 270 3.91 1.34 -11.94
CA LYS A 270 4.24 0.97 -13.32
C LYS A 270 3.42 -0.25 -13.74
N LEU A 271 2.26 -0.02 -14.34
CA LEU A 271 1.33 -1.08 -14.74
C LEU A 271 1.69 -1.70 -16.10
N LEU A 272 2.14 -0.88 -17.06
CA LEU A 272 2.56 -1.35 -18.37
C LEU A 272 4.04 -1.74 -18.33
N ARG A 273 4.31 -3.02 -18.60
CA ARG A 273 5.66 -3.60 -18.65
C ARG A 273 6.06 -3.96 -20.07
N TYR A 274 7.37 -4.11 -20.29
CA TYR A 274 7.98 -4.60 -21.53
C TYR A 274 7.87 -3.64 -22.72
N ILE A 275 8.12 -2.34 -22.48
CA ILE A 275 8.16 -1.33 -23.54
C ILE A 275 9.60 -0.99 -23.90
N SER A 276 10.42 -0.70 -22.89
CA SER A 276 11.82 -0.29 -23.09
C SER A 276 12.77 -1.48 -23.15
N PHE A 277 13.93 -1.31 -23.79
CA PHE A 277 15.04 -2.28 -23.73
C PHE A 277 15.41 -2.65 -22.30
N TYR A 278 15.36 -1.69 -21.37
CA TYR A 278 15.60 -1.94 -19.94
C TYR A 278 14.56 -2.89 -19.33
N ASP A 279 13.30 -2.82 -19.77
CA ASP A 279 12.24 -3.71 -19.28
C ASP A 279 12.45 -5.15 -19.76
N TYR A 280 12.98 -5.36 -20.97
CA TYR A 280 13.35 -6.69 -21.47
C TYR A 280 14.55 -7.29 -20.74
N PHE A 281 15.52 -6.45 -20.37
CA PHE A 281 16.61 -6.87 -19.48
C PHE A 281 16.05 -7.30 -18.11
N LEU A 282 15.15 -6.50 -17.54
CA LEU A 282 14.50 -6.83 -16.27
C LEU A 282 13.68 -8.13 -16.37
N ALA A 283 12.98 -8.36 -17.48
CA ALA A 283 12.28 -9.62 -17.77
C ALA A 283 13.23 -10.83 -17.74
N SER A 284 14.45 -10.66 -18.26
CA SER A 284 15.47 -11.72 -18.24
C SER A 284 15.93 -12.02 -16.82
N CYS A 285 16.09 -10.99 -15.99
CA CYS A 285 16.35 -11.15 -14.55
C CYS A 285 15.17 -11.81 -13.80
N GLU A 286 13.91 -11.50 -14.17
CA GLU A 286 12.74 -12.17 -13.60
C GLU A 286 12.73 -13.68 -13.93
N ILE A 287 13.09 -14.07 -15.14
CA ILE A 287 13.21 -15.49 -15.53
C ILE A 287 14.32 -16.16 -14.72
N ALA A 288 15.48 -15.52 -14.57
CA ALA A 288 16.58 -16.03 -13.74
C ALA A 288 16.15 -16.18 -12.27
N PHE A 289 15.40 -15.22 -11.72
CA PHE A 289 14.84 -15.30 -10.39
C PHE A 289 13.89 -16.50 -10.24
N CYS A 290 12.98 -16.72 -11.18
CA CYS A 290 12.10 -17.90 -11.18
C CYS A 290 12.89 -19.22 -11.17
N LEU A 291 13.99 -19.32 -11.93
CA LEU A 291 14.86 -20.50 -11.91
C LEU A 291 15.50 -20.72 -10.54
N PHE A 292 16.02 -19.66 -9.88
CA PHE A 292 16.54 -19.76 -8.52
C PHE A 292 15.49 -20.25 -7.53
N ILE A 293 14.26 -19.74 -7.59
CA ILE A 293 13.19 -20.17 -6.70
C ILE A 293 12.87 -21.66 -6.89
N VAL A 294 12.85 -22.18 -8.12
CA VAL A 294 12.68 -23.62 -8.37
C VAL A 294 13.82 -24.43 -7.73
N THR A 295 15.07 -23.97 -7.86
CA THR A 295 16.21 -24.66 -7.23
C THR A 295 16.12 -24.66 -5.70
N PHE A 296 15.71 -23.55 -5.08
CA PHE A 296 15.51 -23.47 -3.63
C PHE A 296 14.34 -24.34 -3.17
N ILE A 297 13.23 -24.40 -3.89
CA ILE A 297 12.13 -25.33 -3.57
C ILE A 297 12.63 -26.79 -3.54
N ILE A 298 13.42 -27.19 -4.55
CA ILE A 298 13.98 -28.55 -4.62
C ILE A 298 14.93 -28.80 -3.44
N GLN A 299 15.80 -27.83 -3.13
CA GLN A 299 16.72 -27.93 -1.99
C GLN A 299 15.98 -28.07 -0.67
N GLU A 300 15.02 -27.20 -0.39
CA GLU A 300 14.22 -27.23 0.84
C GLU A 300 13.44 -28.54 0.97
N MET A 301 12.86 -29.05 -0.13
CA MET A 301 12.18 -30.34 -0.12
C MET A 301 13.12 -31.52 0.22
N ILE A 302 14.36 -31.49 -0.25
CA ILE A 302 15.37 -32.51 0.07
C ILE A 302 15.77 -32.40 1.55
N GLU A 303 16.01 -31.19 2.05
CA GLU A 303 16.39 -30.93 3.45
C GLU A 303 15.30 -31.34 4.43
N ILE A 304 14.04 -30.99 4.15
CA ILE A 304 12.88 -31.39 4.94
C ILE A 304 12.75 -32.92 4.97
N LYS A 305 12.95 -33.61 3.82
CA LYS A 305 12.89 -35.09 3.77
C LYS A 305 13.99 -35.76 4.60
N LYS A 306 15.20 -35.19 4.63
CA LYS A 306 16.34 -35.73 5.39
C LYS A 306 16.23 -35.45 6.89
N LEU A 307 15.92 -34.20 7.27
CA LEU A 307 15.96 -33.72 8.65
C LEU A 307 14.63 -33.85 9.40
N LYS A 308 13.51 -34.00 8.68
CA LYS A 308 12.14 -34.15 9.23
C LYS A 308 11.86 -33.09 10.30
N MET A 309 11.55 -33.50 11.54
CA MET A 309 11.23 -32.59 12.65
C MET A 309 12.42 -31.79 13.18
N ALA A 310 13.66 -32.24 12.92
CA ALA A 310 14.85 -31.48 13.32
C ALA A 310 15.01 -30.20 12.49
N TYR A 311 14.45 -30.15 11.29
CA TYR A 311 14.49 -28.98 10.40
C TYR A 311 13.87 -27.74 11.06
N PHE A 312 12.73 -27.90 11.74
CA PHE A 312 11.97 -26.78 12.33
C PHE A 312 12.57 -26.20 13.62
N ARG A 313 13.67 -26.76 14.13
CA ARG A 313 14.38 -26.23 15.32
C ARG A 313 15.29 -25.05 14.99
N THR A 314 15.70 -24.90 13.74
CA THR A 314 16.69 -23.90 13.34
C THR A 314 16.00 -22.66 12.78
N VAL A 315 16.32 -21.48 13.34
CA VAL A 315 15.75 -20.19 12.90
C VAL A 315 16.03 -19.90 11.42
N TRP A 316 17.21 -20.27 10.93
CA TRP A 316 17.59 -20.08 9.53
C TRP A 316 16.69 -20.82 8.56
N ASN A 317 16.23 -22.02 8.93
CA ASN A 317 15.35 -22.84 8.10
C ASN A 317 13.95 -22.21 8.00
N TRP A 318 13.47 -21.56 9.06
CA TRP A 318 12.24 -20.78 9.01
C TRP A 318 12.34 -19.57 8.09
N LEU A 319 13.49 -18.87 8.08
CA LEU A 319 13.76 -17.79 7.14
C LEU A 319 13.80 -18.29 5.69
N ASP A 320 14.40 -19.46 5.46
CA ASP A 320 14.49 -20.10 4.14
C ASP A 320 13.09 -20.46 3.61
N LEU A 321 12.25 -21.06 4.45
CA LEU A 321 10.86 -21.37 4.13
C LEU A 321 10.02 -20.12 3.86
N LEU A 322 10.18 -19.06 4.66
CA LEU A 322 9.49 -17.79 4.49
C LEU A 322 9.85 -17.15 3.14
N LEU A 323 11.14 -17.12 2.79
CA LEU A 323 11.63 -16.53 1.53
C LEU A 323 11.03 -17.25 0.32
N VAL A 324 10.99 -18.59 0.34
CA VAL A 324 10.38 -19.39 -0.73
C VAL A 324 8.88 -19.14 -0.80
N ALA A 325 8.18 -19.12 0.34
CA ALA A 325 6.73 -18.90 0.38
C ALA A 325 6.34 -17.53 -0.20
N VAL A 326 7.01 -16.46 0.22
CA VAL A 326 6.74 -15.11 -0.31
C VAL A 326 7.10 -15.02 -1.79
N SER A 327 8.16 -15.67 -2.24
CA SER A 327 8.55 -15.67 -3.66
C SER A 327 7.50 -16.36 -4.55
N ILE A 328 6.90 -17.47 -4.10
CA ILE A 328 5.81 -18.14 -4.83
C ILE A 328 4.59 -17.23 -4.92
N LEU A 329 4.20 -16.60 -3.81
CA LEU A 329 3.11 -15.63 -3.78
C LEU A 329 3.38 -14.44 -4.71
N ALA A 330 4.63 -13.98 -4.74
CA ALA A 330 5.03 -12.85 -5.58
C ALA A 330 4.90 -13.17 -7.08
N ILE A 331 5.31 -14.36 -7.50
CA ILE A 331 5.15 -14.82 -8.90
C ILE A 331 3.67 -14.91 -9.27
N GLY A 332 2.84 -15.50 -8.40
CA GLY A 332 1.40 -15.62 -8.63
C GLY A 332 0.71 -14.25 -8.75
N PHE A 333 1.05 -13.32 -7.87
CA PHE A 333 0.52 -11.95 -7.93
C PHE A 333 0.93 -11.21 -9.20
N ASN A 334 2.19 -11.34 -9.64
CA ASN A 334 2.69 -10.68 -10.85
C ASN A 334 1.91 -11.12 -12.11
N ILE A 335 1.58 -12.41 -12.22
CA ILE A 335 0.76 -12.97 -13.31
C ILE A 335 -0.66 -12.42 -13.24
N TYR A 336 -1.30 -12.50 -12.06
CA TYR A 336 -2.66 -11.98 -11.85
C TYR A 336 -2.75 -10.48 -12.19
N ARG A 337 -1.81 -9.67 -11.72
CA ARG A 337 -1.75 -8.23 -11.97
C ARG A 337 -1.70 -7.96 -13.48
N THR A 338 -0.86 -8.68 -14.22
CA THR A 338 -0.70 -8.48 -15.67
C THR A 338 -2.00 -8.76 -16.42
N MET A 339 -2.73 -9.83 -16.05
CA MET A 339 -4.06 -10.13 -16.61
C MET A 339 -5.12 -9.11 -16.22
N ALA A 340 -5.09 -8.61 -14.98
CA ALA A 340 -6.05 -7.62 -14.51
C ALA A 340 -5.86 -6.26 -15.22
N VAL A 341 -4.62 -5.83 -15.42
CA VAL A 341 -4.28 -4.58 -16.14
C VAL A 341 -4.77 -4.62 -17.58
N SER A 342 -4.50 -5.71 -18.31
CA SER A 342 -4.89 -5.81 -19.72
C SER A 342 -6.40 -5.71 -19.90
N LEU A 343 -7.17 -6.40 -19.05
CA LEU A 343 -8.63 -6.34 -19.06
C LEU A 343 -9.18 -4.96 -18.69
N LEU A 344 -8.56 -4.26 -17.74
CA LEU A 344 -9.00 -2.92 -17.33
C LEU A 344 -8.67 -1.88 -18.40
N MET A 345 -7.53 -2.02 -19.09
CA MET A 345 -7.14 -1.17 -20.21
C MET A 345 -8.08 -1.35 -21.41
N GLU A 346 -8.46 -2.58 -21.75
CA GLU A 346 -9.44 -2.85 -22.81
C GLU A 346 -10.81 -2.20 -22.55
N LYS A 347 -11.25 -2.21 -21.27
CA LYS A 347 -12.48 -1.51 -20.86
C LYS A 347 -12.38 0.00 -21.00
N LEU A 348 -11.24 0.58 -20.69
CA LEU A 348 -11.02 2.02 -20.87
C LEU A 348 -11.03 2.43 -22.33
N LEU A 349 -10.41 1.63 -23.19
CA LEU A 349 -10.38 1.90 -24.63
C LEU A 349 -11.77 1.76 -25.28
N SER A 350 -12.66 0.96 -24.70
CA SER A 350 -14.03 0.80 -25.22
C SER A 350 -15.02 1.84 -24.68
N ALA A 351 -14.77 2.45 -23.53
CA ALA A 351 -15.64 3.48 -22.96
C ALA A 351 -14.85 4.53 -22.17
N GLU A 352 -14.61 5.69 -22.80
CA GLU A 352 -13.76 6.75 -22.25
C GLU A 352 -14.41 7.54 -21.10
N ASN A 353 -15.73 7.47 -20.95
CA ASN A 353 -16.50 8.23 -19.93
C ASN A 353 -16.76 7.44 -18.64
N ILE A 354 -16.07 6.32 -18.44
CA ILE A 354 -16.23 5.46 -17.25
C ILE A 354 -15.00 5.60 -16.36
N TYR A 355 -15.23 5.69 -15.04
CA TYR A 355 -14.13 5.63 -14.06
C TYR A 355 -13.49 4.23 -14.04
N PRO A 356 -12.18 4.12 -14.33
CA PRO A 356 -11.45 2.88 -14.12
C PRO A 356 -11.06 2.70 -12.65
N ASP A 357 -11.42 1.55 -12.07
CA ASP A 357 -11.00 1.21 -10.70
C ASP A 357 -9.55 0.70 -10.67
N PHE A 358 -8.59 1.60 -10.90
CA PHE A 358 -7.16 1.31 -10.71
C PHE A 358 -6.75 1.30 -9.24
N TYR A 359 -7.54 1.91 -8.34
CA TYR A 359 -7.26 1.89 -6.91
C TYR A 359 -7.19 0.48 -6.36
N PHE A 360 -8.13 -0.39 -6.73
CA PHE A 360 -8.11 -1.80 -6.33
C PHE A 360 -6.75 -2.45 -6.64
N LEU A 361 -6.25 -2.24 -7.85
CA LEU A 361 -4.98 -2.81 -8.29
C LEU A 361 -3.78 -2.18 -7.57
N ALA A 362 -3.78 -0.85 -7.41
CA ALA A 362 -2.73 -0.11 -6.72
C ALA A 362 -2.62 -0.54 -5.25
N PHE A 363 -3.74 -0.73 -4.55
CA PHE A 363 -3.77 -1.20 -3.16
C PHE A 363 -3.03 -2.54 -3.01
N TRP A 364 -3.35 -3.52 -3.86
CA TRP A 364 -2.67 -4.81 -3.83
C TRP A 364 -1.20 -4.73 -4.24
N GLN A 365 -0.86 -3.85 -5.19
CA GLN A 365 0.52 -3.60 -5.61
C GLN A 365 1.37 -3.08 -4.43
N ILE A 366 0.86 -2.17 -3.61
CA ILE A 366 1.59 -1.66 -2.44
C ILE A 366 1.80 -2.73 -1.39
N LEU A 367 0.77 -3.54 -1.13
CA LEU A 367 0.90 -4.66 -0.20
C LEU A 367 1.97 -5.65 -0.69
N TYR A 368 1.98 -5.92 -2.00
CA TYR A 368 3.00 -6.73 -2.65
C TYR A 368 4.41 -6.11 -2.51
N ASP A 369 4.57 -4.81 -2.75
CA ASP A 369 5.85 -4.12 -2.63
C ASP A 369 6.36 -4.13 -1.18
N ASN A 370 5.47 -3.94 -0.20
CA ASN A 370 5.81 -4.06 1.23
C ASN A 370 6.27 -5.48 1.60
N MET A 371 5.55 -6.51 1.12
CA MET A 371 5.92 -7.91 1.37
C MET A 371 7.28 -8.25 0.75
N ILE A 372 7.58 -7.72 -0.44
CA ILE A 372 8.86 -7.89 -1.09
C ILE A 372 9.98 -7.15 -0.37
N ALA A 373 9.75 -5.92 0.09
CA ALA A 373 10.74 -5.16 0.85
C ALA A 373 11.16 -5.90 2.13
N VAL A 374 10.18 -6.44 2.86
CA VAL A 374 10.44 -7.30 4.04
C VAL A 374 11.20 -8.57 3.65
N SER A 375 10.89 -9.17 2.50
CA SER A 375 11.59 -10.38 2.02
C SER A 375 13.05 -10.09 1.64
N VAL A 376 13.31 -8.96 0.98
CA VAL A 376 14.67 -8.48 0.66
C VAL A 376 15.46 -8.27 1.94
N PHE A 377 14.86 -7.65 2.96
CA PHE A 377 15.49 -7.47 4.27
C PHE A 377 15.92 -8.82 4.89
N PHE A 378 15.04 -9.82 4.91
CA PHE A 378 15.39 -11.15 5.39
C PHE A 378 16.44 -11.87 4.51
N ALA A 379 16.42 -11.64 3.20
CA ALA A 379 17.46 -12.15 2.30
C ALA A 379 18.84 -11.55 2.64
N PHE A 380 18.92 -10.25 2.90
CA PHE A 380 20.17 -9.64 3.37
C PHE A 380 20.61 -10.20 4.73
N MET A 381 19.70 -10.39 5.68
CA MET A 381 20.03 -11.02 6.96
C MET A 381 20.57 -12.44 6.81
N LYS A 382 20.12 -13.21 5.82
CA LYS A 382 20.61 -14.57 5.57
C LYS A 382 22.10 -14.61 5.19
N ILE A 383 22.70 -13.51 4.71
CA ILE A 383 24.15 -13.43 4.49
C ILE A 383 24.93 -13.79 5.78
N PHE A 384 24.42 -13.44 6.97
CA PHE A 384 25.08 -13.76 8.22
C PHE A 384 25.27 -15.27 8.47
N LYS A 385 24.39 -16.12 7.91
CA LYS A 385 24.53 -17.59 7.94
C LYS A 385 25.81 -18.06 7.23
N TYR A 386 26.20 -17.36 6.17
CA TYR A 386 27.39 -17.69 5.38
C TYR A 386 28.64 -16.93 5.86
N VAL A 387 28.50 -15.80 6.55
CA VAL A 387 29.66 -15.06 7.08
C VAL A 387 30.21 -15.69 8.37
N SER A 388 29.45 -16.59 9.01
CA SER A 388 29.88 -17.31 10.23
C SER A 388 31.03 -18.32 10.02
N PHE A 389 31.64 -18.41 8.83
CA PHE A 389 32.89 -19.15 8.62
C PHE A 389 34.10 -18.48 9.27
N ASN A 390 34.08 -17.16 9.46
CA ASN A 390 35.14 -16.48 10.19
C ASN A 390 34.99 -16.73 11.70
N LYS A 391 36.03 -17.29 12.34
CA LYS A 391 36.04 -17.60 13.79
C LYS A 391 35.62 -16.42 14.65
N THR A 392 35.99 -15.19 14.28
CA THR A 392 35.60 -13.97 15.03
C THR A 392 34.11 -13.67 14.90
N MET A 393 33.51 -13.87 13.72
CA MET A 393 32.09 -13.68 13.49
C MET A 393 31.24 -14.76 14.14
N THR A 394 31.71 -16.01 14.16
CA THR A 394 31.06 -17.10 14.93
C THR A 394 31.03 -16.76 16.42
N GLN A 395 32.11 -16.20 16.96
CA GLN A 395 32.18 -15.76 18.35
C GLN A 395 31.16 -14.66 18.65
N LEU A 396 31.05 -13.63 17.78
CA LEU A 396 30.05 -12.56 17.91
C LEU A 396 28.61 -13.11 17.89
N SER A 397 28.28 -13.96 16.91
CA SER A 397 26.96 -14.59 16.79
C SER A 397 26.64 -15.46 18.02
N SER A 398 27.62 -16.22 18.53
CA SER A 398 27.45 -17.01 19.76
C SER A 398 27.23 -16.13 20.99
N THR A 399 27.94 -15.00 21.12
CA THR A 399 27.72 -14.07 22.22
C THR A 399 26.32 -13.43 22.16
N LEU A 400 25.86 -13.05 20.97
CA LEU A 400 24.52 -12.49 20.76
C LEU A 400 23.42 -13.51 21.09
N SER A 401 23.60 -14.75 20.62
CA SER A 401 22.67 -15.85 20.92
C SER A 401 22.61 -16.18 22.42
N ARG A 402 23.75 -16.14 23.12
CA ARG A 402 23.81 -16.39 24.57
C ARG A 402 23.20 -15.25 25.39
N CYS A 403 23.37 -13.99 24.99
CA CYS A 403 22.79 -12.85 25.71
C CYS A 403 21.31 -12.59 25.35
N ALA A 404 20.80 -13.15 24.24
CA ALA A 404 19.42 -12.97 23.81
C ALA A 404 18.39 -13.33 24.90
N GLY A 405 18.63 -14.36 25.71
CA GLY A 405 17.75 -14.70 26.83
C GLY A 405 17.69 -13.60 27.90
N ASN A 406 18.83 -12.99 28.24
CA ASN A 406 18.91 -11.88 29.20
C ASN A 406 18.30 -10.60 28.63
N ILE A 407 18.56 -10.31 27.35
CA ILE A 407 17.95 -9.15 26.65
C ILE A 407 16.44 -9.32 26.60
N CYS A 408 15.93 -10.52 26.33
CA CYS A 408 14.49 -10.80 26.35
C CYS A 408 13.89 -10.54 27.74
N GLY A 409 14.56 -10.99 28.81
CA GLY A 409 14.14 -10.69 30.18
C GLY A 409 14.10 -9.19 30.49
N PHE A 410 15.13 -8.45 30.10
CA PHE A 410 15.15 -6.98 30.25
C PHE A 410 14.08 -6.29 29.39
N ALA A 411 13.85 -6.76 28.16
CA ALA A 411 12.85 -6.21 27.25
C ALA A 411 11.44 -6.29 27.85
N VAL A 412 11.10 -7.37 28.56
CA VAL A 412 9.82 -7.47 29.27
C VAL A 412 9.70 -6.38 30.33
N MET A 413 10.73 -6.14 31.13
CA MET A 413 10.73 -5.05 32.13
C MET A 413 10.60 -3.67 31.48
N PHE A 414 11.31 -3.44 30.38
CA PHE A 414 11.22 -2.20 29.60
C PHE A 414 9.80 -1.98 29.06
N PHE A 415 9.19 -2.99 28.44
CA PHE A 415 7.85 -2.86 27.86
C PHE A 415 6.77 -2.61 28.92
N ILE A 416 6.89 -3.18 30.12
CA ILE A 416 5.97 -2.88 31.23
C ILE A 416 5.99 -1.38 31.56
N ILE A 417 7.18 -0.79 31.71
CA ILE A 417 7.34 0.63 32.00
C ILE A 417 6.87 1.49 30.81
N PHE A 418 7.25 1.09 29.58
CA PHE A 418 6.86 1.76 28.35
C PHE A 418 5.34 1.83 28.18
N PHE A 419 4.63 0.71 28.36
CA PHE A 419 3.16 0.68 28.28
C PHE A 419 2.50 1.46 29.42
N ALA A 420 3.09 1.48 30.62
CA ALA A 420 2.59 2.29 31.72
C ALA A 420 2.65 3.80 31.38
N TYR A 421 3.75 4.27 30.80
CA TYR A 421 3.86 5.65 30.32
C TYR A 421 2.94 5.94 29.12
N ALA A 422 2.79 4.99 28.19
CA ALA A 422 1.85 5.14 27.08
C ALA A 422 0.40 5.25 27.57
N GLN A 423 0.02 4.45 28.56
CA GLN A 423 -1.31 4.53 29.16
C GLN A 423 -1.50 5.85 29.92
N LEU A 424 -0.50 6.29 30.69
CA LEU A 424 -0.54 7.57 31.38
C LEU A 424 -0.70 8.73 30.39
N GLY A 425 0.11 8.75 29.33
CA GLY A 425 0.08 9.78 28.29
C GLY A 425 -1.26 9.83 27.58
N TYR A 426 -1.83 8.68 27.23
CA TYR A 426 -3.16 8.60 26.60
C TYR A 426 -4.26 9.12 27.54
N LEU A 427 -4.26 8.74 28.82
CA LEU A 427 -5.28 9.16 29.78
C LEU A 427 -5.20 10.66 30.12
N VAL A 428 -3.99 11.22 30.21
CA VAL A 428 -3.78 12.64 30.57
C VAL A 428 -3.94 13.55 29.36
N PHE A 429 -3.31 13.21 28.22
CA PHE A 429 -3.19 14.11 27.07
C PHE A 429 -4.07 13.74 25.88
N GLY A 430 -4.66 12.53 25.85
CA GLY A 430 -5.43 12.05 24.70
C GLY A 430 -6.58 12.97 24.25
N PRO A 431 -7.35 13.62 25.15
CA PRO A 431 -8.39 14.56 24.74
C PRO A 431 -7.89 15.89 24.18
N GLN A 432 -6.60 16.23 24.33
CA GLN A 432 -6.07 17.57 24.07
C GLN A 432 -4.96 17.62 23.02
N VAL A 433 -4.17 16.55 22.88
CA VAL A 433 -2.96 16.52 22.04
C VAL A 433 -3.08 15.42 20.99
N GLU A 434 -2.85 15.78 19.72
CA GLU A 434 -3.01 14.87 18.58
C GLU A 434 -2.07 13.65 18.64
N ASP A 435 -0.81 13.84 19.06
CA ASP A 435 0.16 12.75 19.21
C ASP A 435 -0.28 11.68 20.22
N PHE A 436 -1.11 12.08 21.21
CA PHE A 436 -1.65 11.20 22.25
C PHE A 436 -3.09 10.76 21.98
N SER A 437 -3.68 11.12 20.83
CA SER A 437 -5.09 10.92 20.49
C SER A 437 -5.53 9.45 20.46
N THR A 438 -4.62 8.54 20.09
CA THR A 438 -4.85 7.10 20.09
C THR A 438 -3.73 6.40 20.85
N PHE A 439 -4.04 5.22 21.41
CA PHE A 439 -3.03 4.45 22.13
C PHE A 439 -1.83 4.07 21.24
N LEU A 440 -2.08 3.80 19.95
CA LEU A 440 -1.02 3.50 18.98
C LEU A 440 -0.13 4.73 18.71
N ASN A 441 -0.72 5.91 18.48
CA ASN A 441 0.05 7.14 18.29
C ASN A 441 0.85 7.49 19.55
N CYS A 442 0.28 7.27 20.74
CA CYS A 442 0.98 7.47 22.00
C CYS A 442 2.23 6.58 22.12
N MET A 443 2.15 5.32 21.68
CA MET A 443 3.33 4.45 21.64
C MET A 443 4.39 4.97 20.67
N TYR A 444 4.00 5.53 19.52
CA TYR A 444 4.96 6.14 18.58
C TYR A 444 5.56 7.44 19.10
N ALA A 445 4.81 8.24 19.85
CA ALA A 445 5.30 9.50 20.41
C ALA A 445 6.32 9.29 21.55
N ILE A 446 6.22 8.16 22.28
CA ILE A 446 7.12 7.82 23.39
C ILE A 446 8.36 7.07 22.93
N PHE A 447 8.26 6.34 21.81
CA PHE A 447 9.38 5.64 21.20
C PHE A 447 10.37 6.62 20.58
#